data_AF-A0AAW2KPY2-F1
#
_entry.id   AF-A0AAW2KPY2-F1
#
_cell.length_a   1.000
_cell.length_b   1.000
_cell.length_c   1.000
_cell.angle_alpha   90.00
_cell.angle_beta   90.00
_cell.angle_gamma   90.00
#
_symmetry.space_group_name_H-M   'P 1'
#
loop_
_entity.id
_entity.type
_entity.pdbx_description
1 polymer ?
#
loop_
_entity_poly.entity_id
_entity_poly.type
_entity_poly.pdbx_seq_one_letter_code
_entity_poly.pdbx_strand_id
1 'polypeptide(L)' 'MDSEHLEDGLTDEDRRSLCVMPTLEEVREAVFSIDPDGVASPYGFGAIFFTLVGRSFLRISSAQ' A
#
# COMPACT_ATOMS: atom_id res chain seq x y z
N MET A 1 -18.36 -12.27 -31.31
CA MET A 1 -18.09 -11.30 -30.24
C MET A 1 -16.66 -11.49 -29.88
N ASP A 2 -15.82 -10.67 -30.50
CA ASP A 2 -14.38 -10.67 -30.37
C ASP A 2 -14.04 -10.26 -28.93
N SER A 3 -13.53 -11.20 -28.15
CA SER A 3 -13.03 -10.92 -26.80
C SER A 3 -11.80 -10.03 -26.97
N GLU A 4 -12.01 -8.74 -26.71
CA GLU A 4 -11.00 -7.70 -26.66
C GLU A 4 -9.98 -8.11 -25.61
N HIS A 5 -8.87 -8.70 -26.04
CA HIS A 5 -7.73 -9.00 -25.19
C HIS A 5 -7.10 -7.66 -24.84
N LEU A 6 -7.59 -7.03 -23.76
CA LEU A 6 -6.96 -5.86 -23.18
C LEU A 6 -5.63 -6.35 -22.59
N GLU A 7 -4.55 -6.23 -23.34
CA GLU A 7 -3.22 -6.31 -22.74
C GLU A 7 -3.13 -5.14 -21.76
N ASP A 8 -3.30 -5.42 -20.47
CA ASP A 8 -3.42 -4.40 -19.42
C ASP A 8 -2.10 -3.62 -19.17
N GLY A 9 -1.10 -3.84 -20.03
CA GLY A 9 0.18 -3.14 -20.01
C GLY A 9 1.14 -3.65 -18.95
N LEU A 10 0.71 -4.55 -18.06
CA LEU A 10 1.57 -5.18 -17.07
C LEU A 10 2.42 -6.27 -17.72
N THR A 11 3.72 -6.20 -17.48
CA THR A 11 4.62 -7.30 -17.80
C THR A 11 4.35 -8.50 -16.89
N ASP A 12 4.79 -9.69 -17.30
CA ASP A 12 4.72 -10.87 -16.42
C ASP A 12 5.50 -10.69 -15.11
N GLU A 13 6.49 -9.81 -15.10
CA GLU A 13 7.22 -9.44 -13.89
C GLU A 13 6.35 -8.60 -12.95
N ASP A 14 5.65 -7.59 -13.47
CA ASP A 14 4.74 -6.76 -12.65
C ASP A 14 3.63 -7.60 -12.02
N ARG A 15 3.06 -8.53 -12.79
CA ARG A 15 2.02 -9.45 -12.29
C ARG A 15 2.52 -10.31 -11.13
N ARG A 16 3.75 -10.81 -11.24
CA ARG A 16 4.40 -11.56 -10.15
C ARG A 16 4.67 -10.68 -8.94
N SER A 17 5.12 -9.44 -9.17
CA SER A 17 5.41 -8.48 -8.11
C SER A 17 4.15 -8.03 -7.35
N LEU A 18 3.00 -7.93 -8.01
CA LEU A 18 1.73 -7.58 -7.37
C LEU A 18 1.18 -8.69 -6.45
N CYS A 19 1.60 -9.94 -6.68
CA CYS A 19 1.16 -11.09 -5.89
C CYS A 19 2.07 -11.40 -4.70
N VAL A 20 3.21 -10.72 -4.54
CA VAL A 20 4.09 -10.93 -3.38
C VAL A 20 3.66 -10.09 -2.18
N MET A 21 3.96 -10.58 -0.99
CA MET A 21 3.84 -9.77 0.23
C MET A 21 4.83 -8.61 0.15
N PRO A 22 4.40 -7.36 0.44
CA PRO A 22 5.31 -6.24 0.49
C PRO A 22 6.26 -6.39 1.67
N THR A 23 7.46 -5.86 1.50
CA THR A 23 8.48 -5.79 2.53
C THR A 23 8.12 -4.76 3.60
N LEU A 24 8.77 -4.85 4.75
CA LEU A 24 8.59 -3.89 5.84
C LEU A 24 8.99 -2.46 5.41
N GLU A 25 10.00 -2.34 4.55
CA GLU A 25 10.49 -1.07 4.03
C GLU A 25 9.48 -0.41 3.10
N GLU A 26 8.86 -1.18 2.20
CA GLU A 26 7.79 -0.71 1.32
C GLU A 26 6.56 -0.26 2.12
N VAL A 27 6.13 -1.05 3.11
CA VAL A 27 5.00 -0.67 3.97
C VAL A 27 5.31 0.59 4.75
N ARG A 28 6.55 0.72 5.26
CA ARG A 28 6.99 1.92 5.98
C ARG A 28 6.94 3.14 5.06
N GLU A 29 7.56 3.05 3.90
CA GLU A 29 7.60 4.15 2.93
C GLU A 29 6.18 4.59 2.54
N ALA A 30 5.32 3.64 2.15
CA ALA A 30 3.94 3.91 1.76
C ALA A 30 3.09 4.55 2.86
N VAL A 31 3.27 4.16 4.13
CA VAL A 31 2.51 4.72 5.25
C VAL A 31 2.98 6.12 5.61
N PHE A 32 4.30 6.39 5.56
CA PHE A 32 4.86 7.69 5.92
C PHE A 32 4.85 8.70 4.77
N SER A 33 4.58 8.28 3.53
CA SER A 33 4.43 9.14 2.36
C SER A 33 2.99 9.60 2.10
N ILE A 34 2.01 9.14 2.90
CA ILE A 34 0.61 9.58 2.76
C ILE A 34 0.52 11.08 3.01
N ASP A 35 -0.10 11.81 2.07
CA ASP A 35 -0.34 13.24 2.17
C ASP A 35 -1.17 13.57 3.44
N PRO A 36 -0.59 14.31 4.41
CA PRO A 36 -1.28 14.63 5.65
C PRO A 36 -2.51 15.52 5.46
N ASP A 37 -2.54 16.31 4.38
CA ASP A 37 -3.64 17.23 4.05
C ASP A 37 -4.66 16.60 3.08
N GLY A 38 -4.45 15.32 2.72
CA GLY A 38 -5.34 14.56 1.87
C GLY A 38 -6.73 14.39 2.47
N VAL A 39 -7.73 14.29 1.59
CA VAL A 39 -9.12 14.07 2.01
C VAL A 39 -9.23 12.72 2.72
N ALA A 40 -9.92 12.71 3.86
CA ALA A 40 -10.19 11.48 4.59
C ALA A 40 -10.93 10.46 3.71
N SER A 41 -10.61 9.19 3.92
CA SER A 41 -11.35 8.06 3.32
C SER A 41 -12.86 8.21 3.58
N PRO A 42 -13.74 7.64 2.73
CA PRO A 42 -15.18 7.58 2.96
C PRO A 42 -15.58 7.02 4.36
N TYR A 43 -14.67 6.30 5.01
CA TYR A 43 -14.82 5.77 6.37
C TYR A 43 -14.34 6.72 7.48
N GLY A 44 -13.89 7.93 7.16
CA GLY A 44 -13.42 8.94 8.12
C GLY A 44 -11.95 8.79 8.56
N PHE A 45 -11.21 7.83 8.01
CA PHE A 45 -9.78 7.67 8.30
C PHE A 45 -8.91 8.50 7.34
N GLY A 46 -8.11 9.40 7.89
CA GLY A 46 -7.11 10.19 7.15
C GLY A 46 -5.69 9.67 7.37
N ALA A 47 -4.71 10.33 6.73
CA ALA A 47 -3.29 9.99 6.79
C ALA A 47 -2.76 9.84 8.23
N ILE A 48 -3.23 10.68 9.15
CA ILE A 48 -2.85 10.67 10.56
C ILE A 48 -3.15 9.31 11.22
N PHE A 49 -4.29 8.71 10.90
CA PHE A 49 -4.68 7.41 11.45
C PHE A 49 -3.73 6.30 10.98
N PHE A 50 -3.48 6.22 9.67
CA PHE A 50 -2.59 5.20 9.10
C PHE A 50 -1.15 5.37 9.58
N THR A 51 -0.68 6.61 9.72
CA THR A 51 0.64 6.91 10.29
C THR A 51 0.75 6.44 11.75
N LEU A 52 -0.27 6.67 12.58
CA LEU A 52 -0.29 6.24 13.98
C LEU A 52 -0.32 4.72 14.15
N VAL A 53 -1.19 4.05 13.39
CA VAL A 53 -1.30 2.58 13.42
C VAL A 53 -0.04 1.95 12.86
N GLY A 54 0.48 2.42 11.73
CA GLY A 54 1.72 1.93 11.14
C GLY A 54 2.92 2.10 12.08
N ARG A 55 3.03 3.23 12.78
CA ARG A 55 4.05 3.43 13.83
C ARG A 55 3.96 2.40 14.94
N SER A 56 2.75 2.09 15.39
CA SER A 56 2.53 1.15 16.49
C SER A 56 2.89 -0.27 16.06
N PHE A 57 2.51 -0.66 14.84
CA PHE A 57 2.79 -1.98 14.29
C PHE A 57 4.30 -2.19 14.03
N LEU A 58 4.97 -1.21 13.41
CA LEU A 58 6.42 -1.24 13.18
C LEU A 58 7.21 -1.34 14.49
N ARG A 59 6.74 -0.69 15.57
CA ARG A 59 7.40 -0.77 16.88
C ARG A 59 7.32 -2.16 17.49
N ILE A 60 6.19 -2.84 17.33
CA ILE A 60 5.97 -4.19 17.87
C ILE A 60 6.81 -5.20 17.07
N SER A 61 6.87 -5.06 15.73
CA SER A 61 7.68 -5.94 14.88
C SER A 61 9.19 -5.80 15.06
N SER A 62 9.67 -4.65 15.52
CA SER A 62 11.11 -4.43 15.80
C SER A 62 11.54 -4.89 17.19
N ALA A 63 10.61 -5.37 18.02
CA ALA A 63 10.84 -5.83 19.40
C ALA A 63 10.88 -7.36 19.53
N GLN A 64 10.90 -8.10 18.42
CA GLN A 64 10.98 -9.56 18.37
C GLN A 64 12.27 -10.03 17.70
#